data_AF-A0A925NNK6-F1
#
_entry.id   AF-A0A925NNK6-F1
#
_cell.length_a   1.000
_cell.length_b   1.000
_cell.length_c   1.000
_cell.angle_alpha   90.00
_cell.angle_beta   90.00
_cell.angle_gamma   90.00
#
_symmetry.space_group_name_H-M   'P 1'
#
loop_
_entity.id
_entity.type
_entity.pdbx_description
1 polymer ?
#
loop_
_entity_poly.entity_id
_entity_poly.type
_entity_poly.pdbx_seq_one_letter_code
_entity_poly.pdbx_strand_id
1 'polypeptide(L)'
;YLRENGFKTYIVTGGGIEFVRSFSQKTYGIPPEQVVGSSIKTKFEMQDGKPVLMRMPEVDFIDDAGGKPVGIEKFIGRRPIAAFGNSDGDLEMLQWTDANVREHFCLYVHHTDAEREYAYDRQSKVGKLDKGLDAAAARGWTVVDMKSDWKTVFPASVK
;
A
#
# COMPACT_ATOMS: atom_id res chain seq x y z
N TYR A 1 3.88 -6.17 -16.37
CA TYR A 1 2.58 -6.86 -16.48
C TYR A 1 1.36 -5.95 -16.27
N LEU A 2 0.98 -5.56 -15.03
CA LEU A 2 -0.30 -4.84 -14.81
C LEU A 2 -0.45 -3.57 -15.67
N ARG A 3 0.54 -2.68 -15.65
CA ARG A 3 0.52 -1.45 -16.48
C ARG A 3 0.51 -1.72 -17.98
N GLU A 4 1.18 -2.77 -18.45
CA GLU A 4 1.16 -3.19 -19.86
C GLU A 4 -0.23 -3.68 -20.27
N ASN A 5 -1.04 -4.14 -19.31
CA ASN A 5 -2.43 -4.55 -19.51
C ASN A 5 -3.44 -3.44 -19.13
N GLY A 6 -3.00 -2.17 -19.11
CA GLY A 6 -3.90 -1.02 -18.97
C GLY A 6 -4.35 -0.70 -17.54
N PHE A 7 -3.82 -1.39 -16.52
CA PHE A 7 -4.10 -1.05 -15.12
C PHE A 7 -3.37 0.23 -14.71
N LYS A 8 -4.05 1.09 -13.95
CA LYS A 8 -3.41 2.18 -13.19
C LYS A 8 -3.00 1.64 -11.83
N THR A 9 -1.71 1.74 -11.50
CA THR A 9 -1.14 1.19 -10.27
C THR A 9 -0.94 2.29 -9.22
N TYR A 10 -1.57 2.15 -8.07
CA TYR A 10 -1.45 3.10 -6.96
C TYR A 10 -0.70 2.47 -5.77
N ILE A 11 -0.06 3.31 -4.96
CA ILE A 11 0.40 2.94 -3.60
C ILE A 11 -0.61 3.51 -2.59
N VAL A 12 -1.01 2.69 -1.62
CA VAL A 12 -1.87 3.06 -0.49
C VAL A 12 -1.20 2.57 0.80
N THR A 13 -0.72 3.49 1.63
CA THR A 13 0.26 3.19 2.67
C THR A 13 0.09 4.02 3.94
N GLY A 14 0.17 3.35 5.10
CA GLY A 14 0.22 4.04 6.39
C GLY A 14 1.45 4.93 6.55
N GLY A 15 2.49 4.73 5.72
CA GLY A 15 3.68 5.58 5.67
C GLY A 15 3.40 7.00 5.19
N GLY A 16 4.31 7.92 5.50
CA GLY A 16 4.17 9.32 5.10
C GLY A 16 4.17 9.50 3.56
N ILE A 17 3.14 10.15 3.03
CA ILE A 17 2.94 10.33 1.58
C ILE A 17 4.16 10.96 0.88
N GLU A 18 4.73 12.03 1.48
CA GLU A 18 5.89 12.73 0.92
C GLU A 18 7.18 11.89 0.98
N PHE A 19 7.30 11.01 1.97
CA PHE A 19 8.43 10.08 2.05
C PHE A 19 8.38 9.10 0.88
N VAL A 20 7.21 8.52 0.61
CA VAL A 20 7.04 7.54 -0.47
C VAL A 20 7.17 8.19 -1.85
N ARG A 21 6.60 9.40 -2.04
CA ARG A 21 6.72 10.17 -3.28
C ARG A 21 8.16 10.46 -3.68
N SER A 22 9.08 10.57 -2.72
CA SER A 22 10.50 10.87 -2.99
C SER A 22 11.21 9.79 -3.83
N PHE A 23 10.70 8.55 -3.86
CA PHE A 23 11.32 7.45 -4.59
C PHE A 23 10.36 6.59 -5.43
N SER A 24 9.04 6.66 -5.22
CA SER A 24 8.06 5.77 -5.86
C SER A 24 8.16 5.74 -7.38
N GLN A 25 8.40 6.89 -8.02
CA GLN A 25 8.48 6.97 -9.47
C GLN A 25 9.73 6.27 -10.00
N LYS A 26 10.88 6.52 -9.36
CA LYS A 26 12.16 5.92 -9.77
C LYS A 26 12.19 4.41 -9.51
N THR A 27 11.66 3.98 -8.37
CA THR A 27 11.77 2.57 -7.93
C THR A 27 10.65 1.70 -8.51
N TYR A 28 9.41 2.19 -8.52
CA TYR A 28 8.23 1.39 -8.89
C TYR A 28 7.57 1.81 -10.20
N GLY A 29 8.01 2.94 -10.79
CA GLY A 29 7.32 3.55 -11.92
C GLY A 29 5.94 4.11 -11.55
N ILE A 30 5.70 4.42 -10.27
CA ILE A 30 4.44 4.96 -9.76
C ILE A 30 4.64 6.47 -9.48
N PRO A 31 4.04 7.36 -10.28
CA PRO A 31 4.25 8.79 -10.15
C PRO A 31 3.58 9.35 -8.87
N PRO A 32 3.98 10.54 -8.38
CA PRO A 32 3.55 11.06 -7.07
C PRO A 32 2.04 11.20 -6.89
N GLU A 33 1.30 11.47 -7.97
CA GLU A 33 -0.17 11.57 -7.98
C GLU A 33 -0.89 10.21 -7.87
N GLN A 34 -0.14 9.10 -7.99
CA GLN A 34 -0.63 7.73 -7.76
C GLN A 34 -0.20 7.18 -6.39
N VAL A 35 0.26 8.06 -5.49
CA VAL A 35 0.59 7.70 -4.10
C VAL A 35 -0.45 8.32 -3.17
N VAL A 36 -1.10 7.46 -2.39
CA VAL A 36 -1.96 7.79 -1.25
C VAL A 36 -1.23 7.33 0.00
N GLY A 37 -1.16 8.18 1.02
CA GLY A 37 -0.53 7.82 2.28
C GLY A 37 -0.85 8.81 3.39
N SER A 38 -0.34 8.53 4.59
CA SER A 38 -0.54 9.41 5.74
C SER A 38 0.07 10.79 5.49
N SER A 39 -0.68 11.85 5.85
CA SER A 39 -0.32 13.24 5.60
C SER A 39 -0.37 14.09 6.86
N ILE A 40 0.35 15.20 6.81
CA ILE A 40 0.23 16.30 7.77
C ILE A 40 -0.35 17.51 7.04
N LYS A 41 -0.96 18.44 7.79
CA LYS A 41 -1.55 19.62 7.17
C LYS A 41 -0.48 20.49 6.54
N THR A 42 -0.77 20.99 5.34
CA THR A 42 0.07 21.95 4.62
C THR A 42 -0.65 23.28 4.50
N LYS A 43 0.07 24.37 4.74
CA LYS A 43 -0.43 25.73 4.58
C LYS A 43 0.34 26.44 3.49
N PHE A 44 -0.38 27.08 2.58
CA PHE A 44 0.21 28.00 1.62
C PHE A 44 0.62 29.30 2.31
N GLU A 45 1.86 29.73 2.10
CA GLU A 45 2.39 30.98 2.63
C GLU A 45 3.27 31.69 1.59
N MET A 46 3.39 33.01 1.74
CA MET A 46 4.38 33.81 1.02
C MET A 46 5.55 34.08 1.97
N GLN A 47 6.74 33.56 1.66
CA GLN A 47 7.98 33.84 2.41
C GLN A 47 8.95 34.57 1.49
N ASP A 48 9.36 35.78 1.87
CA ASP A 48 10.24 36.66 1.08
C ASP A 48 9.76 36.83 -0.39
N GLY A 49 8.44 36.97 -0.56
CA GLY A 49 7.80 37.11 -1.88
C GLY A 49 7.71 35.82 -2.70
N LYS A 50 8.12 34.67 -2.15
CA LYS A 50 8.04 33.36 -2.82
C LYS A 50 6.90 32.50 -2.25
N PRO A 51 6.10 31.83 -3.11
CA PRO A 51 5.07 30.89 -2.65
C PRO A 51 5.72 29.61 -2.12
N VAL A 52 5.34 29.21 -0.91
CA VAL A 52 5.80 27.98 -0.27
C VAL A 52 4.62 27.20 0.33
N LEU A 53 4.80 25.89 0.48
CA LEU A 53 3.90 25.03 1.25
C LEU A 53 4.58 24.64 2.56
N MET A 54 4.07 25.17 3.66
CA MET A 54 4.60 24.94 5.00
C MET A 54 3.93 23.73 5.64
N ARG A 55 4.75 22.85 6.22
CA ARG A 55 4.33 21.68 6.99
C ARG A 55 3.90 22.14 8.39
N MET A 56 2.64 21.89 8.74
CA MET A 56 2.11 22.20 10.06
C MET A 56 2.35 21.04 11.04
N PRO A 57 2.51 21.28 12.35
CA PRO A 57 2.62 20.23 13.37
C PRO A 57 1.24 19.62 13.69
N GLU A 58 0.49 19.24 12.66
CA GLU A 58 -0.87 18.71 12.76
C GLU A 58 -1.08 17.60 11.74
N VAL A 59 -1.63 16.48 12.18
CA VAL A 59 -2.02 15.36 11.30
C VAL A 59 -3.18 15.80 10.43
N ASP A 60 -3.10 15.49 9.13
CA ASP A 60 -4.19 15.72 8.18
C ASP A 60 -4.95 14.42 7.92
N PHE A 61 -4.23 13.33 7.67
CA PHE A 61 -4.82 12.03 7.37
C PHE A 61 -3.92 10.87 7.78
N ILE A 62 -4.52 9.79 8.29
CA ILE A 62 -3.84 8.52 8.57
C ILE A 62 -4.37 7.46 7.60
N ASP A 63 -3.52 6.97 6.71
CA ASP A 63 -3.87 6.04 5.63
C ASP A 63 -3.55 4.58 6.02
N ASP A 64 -4.05 4.13 7.16
CA ASP A 64 -3.82 2.78 7.68
C ASP A 64 -5.10 2.12 8.20
N ALA A 65 -5.18 0.79 8.10
CA ALA A 65 -6.39 0.00 8.41
C ALA A 65 -7.64 0.60 7.73
N GLY A 66 -8.68 0.93 8.52
CA GLY A 66 -9.90 1.61 8.04
C GLY A 66 -9.65 2.96 7.35
N GLY A 67 -8.49 3.59 7.53
CA GLY A 67 -8.08 4.78 6.78
C GLY A 67 -7.86 4.51 5.29
N LYS A 68 -7.31 3.34 4.92
CA LYS A 68 -7.02 3.01 3.52
C LYS A 68 -8.21 3.10 2.57
N PRO A 69 -9.38 2.48 2.84
CA PRO A 69 -10.54 2.65 1.96
C PRO A 69 -11.03 4.09 1.89
N VAL A 70 -10.91 4.87 2.98
CA VAL A 70 -11.24 6.30 2.98
C VAL A 70 -10.26 7.08 2.10
N GLY A 71 -8.96 6.78 2.15
CA GLY A 71 -7.93 7.39 1.32
C GLY A 71 -8.15 7.10 -0.16
N ILE A 72 -8.44 5.84 -0.49
CA ILE A 72 -8.81 5.41 -1.84
C ILE A 72 -10.02 6.21 -2.35
N GLU A 73 -11.11 6.29 -1.59
CA GLU A 73 -12.30 7.02 -2.01
C GLU A 73 -12.00 8.53 -2.15
N LYS A 74 -11.32 9.13 -1.18
CA LYS A 74 -11.02 10.57 -1.16
C LYS A 74 -10.10 11.02 -2.30
N PHE A 75 -9.04 10.27 -2.58
CA PHE A 75 -7.98 10.70 -3.50
C PHE A 75 -8.08 10.07 -4.90
N ILE A 76 -8.68 8.89 -5.02
CA ILE A 76 -8.83 8.18 -6.30
C ILE A 76 -10.27 8.26 -6.80
N GLY A 77 -11.26 8.28 -5.89
CA GLY A 77 -12.69 8.35 -6.23
C GLY A 77 -13.22 7.12 -6.97
N ARG A 78 -12.50 5.99 -6.84
CA ARG A 78 -12.83 4.73 -7.52
C ARG A 78 -12.46 3.56 -6.63
N ARG A 79 -13.40 2.64 -6.47
CA ARG A 79 -13.12 1.34 -5.87
C ARG A 79 -12.13 0.54 -6.73
N PRO A 80 -11.06 -0.03 -6.16
CA PRO A 80 -10.14 -0.88 -6.90
C PRO A 80 -10.82 -2.15 -7.41
N ILE A 81 -10.25 -2.73 -8.47
CA ILE A 81 -10.56 -4.10 -8.93
C ILE A 81 -9.46 -5.10 -8.55
N ALA A 82 -8.34 -4.61 -8.01
CA ALA A 82 -7.28 -5.46 -7.49
C ALA A 82 -6.61 -4.76 -6.30
N ALA A 83 -6.37 -5.48 -5.21
CA ALA A 83 -5.66 -4.98 -4.04
C ALA A 83 -4.68 -6.03 -3.52
N PHE A 84 -3.53 -5.54 -3.07
CA PHE A 84 -2.40 -6.33 -2.63
C PHE A 84 -1.94 -5.77 -1.28
N GLY A 85 -1.89 -6.60 -0.25
CA GLY A 85 -1.46 -6.24 1.10
C GLY A 85 -0.47 -7.24 1.67
N ASN A 86 0.03 -6.98 2.87
CA ASN A 86 0.89 -7.91 3.60
C ASN A 86 0.67 -7.89 5.11
N SER A 87 -0.30 -7.11 5.60
CA SER A 87 -0.56 -6.95 7.03
C SER A 87 -2.05 -6.80 7.34
N ASP A 88 -2.40 -6.86 8.63
CA ASP A 88 -3.74 -6.56 9.12
C ASP A 88 -4.14 -5.10 8.84
N GLY A 89 -3.19 -4.18 8.67
CA GLY A 89 -3.46 -2.80 8.25
C GLY A 89 -3.99 -2.68 6.81
N ASP A 90 -3.94 -3.77 6.03
CA ASP A 90 -4.50 -3.83 4.68
C ASP A 90 -5.90 -4.47 4.64
N LEU A 91 -6.39 -5.01 5.76
CA LEU A 91 -7.61 -5.81 5.80
C LEU A 91 -8.81 -5.06 5.23
N GLU A 92 -9.08 -3.85 5.71
CA GLU A 92 -10.22 -3.05 5.25
C GLU A 92 -10.07 -2.62 3.78
N MET A 93 -8.85 -2.42 3.29
CA MET A 93 -8.59 -2.15 1.86
C MET A 93 -8.97 -3.35 0.99
N LEU A 94 -8.58 -4.57 1.40
CA LEU A 94 -8.95 -5.78 0.69
C LEU A 94 -10.45 -6.06 0.79
N GLN A 95 -11.08 -5.86 1.96
CA GLN A 95 -12.54 -5.98 2.13
C GLN A 95 -13.30 -4.98 1.24
N TRP A 96 -12.82 -3.75 1.12
CA TRP A 96 -13.43 -2.75 0.24
C TRP A 96 -13.36 -3.15 -1.23
N THR A 97 -12.22 -3.70 -1.65
CA THR A 97 -11.98 -4.22 -3.01
C THR A 97 -12.83 -5.46 -3.29
N ASP A 98 -12.91 -6.38 -2.33
CA ASP A 98 -13.70 -7.63 -2.37
C ASP A 98 -15.21 -7.39 -2.46
N ALA A 99 -15.69 -6.29 -1.89
CA ALA A 99 -17.10 -5.92 -1.97
C ALA A 99 -17.51 -5.38 -3.36
N ASN A 100 -16.64 -5.47 -4.38
CA ASN A 100 -16.94 -5.05 -5.75
C ASN A 100 -17.91 -6.04 -6.40
N VAL A 101 -18.92 -5.53 -7.11
CA VAL A 101 -19.92 -6.34 -7.83
C VAL A 101 -19.35 -6.98 -9.10
N ARG A 102 -18.21 -6.46 -9.60
CA ARG A 102 -17.49 -7.01 -10.75
C ARG A 102 -16.36 -7.92 -10.28
N GLU A 103 -15.76 -8.61 -11.24
CA GLU A 103 -14.52 -9.36 -11.01
C GLU A 103 -13.47 -8.48 -10.32
N HIS A 104 -12.89 -9.04 -9.28
CA HIS A 104 -11.89 -8.39 -8.45
C HIS A 104 -10.85 -9.41 -7.98
N PHE A 105 -9.71 -8.91 -7.52
CA PHE A 105 -8.62 -9.74 -7.06
C PHE A 105 -8.02 -9.22 -5.75
N CYS A 106 -7.96 -10.07 -4.74
CA CYS A 106 -7.38 -9.76 -3.43
C CYS A 106 -6.22 -10.70 -3.15
N LEU A 107 -5.08 -10.13 -2.78
CA LEU A 107 -3.85 -10.89 -2.50
C LEU A 107 -3.17 -10.40 -1.22
N TYR A 108 -2.73 -11.34 -0.40
CA TYR A 108 -1.75 -11.11 0.65
C TYR A 108 -0.39 -11.69 0.27
N VAL A 109 0.68 -10.96 0.55
CA VAL A 109 2.04 -11.48 0.58
C VAL A 109 2.33 -12.00 1.99
N HIS A 110 2.56 -13.30 2.12
CA HIS A 110 2.96 -13.92 3.39
C HIS A 110 4.48 -14.10 3.41
N HIS A 111 5.11 -13.40 4.36
CA HIS A 111 6.55 -13.47 4.60
C HIS A 111 6.89 -14.78 5.31
N THR A 112 7.19 -15.81 4.53
CA THR A 112 7.49 -17.19 4.99
C THR A 112 8.96 -17.57 4.85
N ASP A 113 9.80 -16.67 4.33
CA ASP A 113 11.17 -16.98 3.91
C ASP A 113 12.24 -16.31 4.78
N ALA A 114 12.61 -16.97 5.87
CA ALA A 114 13.69 -16.50 6.76
C ALA A 114 15.10 -16.58 6.17
N GLU A 115 15.30 -17.25 5.03
CA GLU A 115 16.62 -17.43 4.43
C GLU A 115 16.94 -16.32 3.43
N ARG A 116 15.95 -15.95 2.61
CA ARG A 116 16.10 -14.93 1.54
C ARG A 116 15.53 -13.58 1.95
N GLU A 117 14.67 -13.53 2.97
CA GLU A 117 14.04 -12.33 3.51
C GLU A 117 13.82 -12.52 5.03
N TYR A 118 12.59 -12.35 5.51
CA TYR A 118 12.17 -12.62 6.88
C TYR A 118 10.97 -13.58 6.88
N ALA A 119 10.82 -14.32 7.99
CA ALA A 119 9.61 -15.08 8.26
C ALA A 119 8.86 -14.46 9.46
N TYR A 120 7.68 -13.90 9.21
CA TYR A 120 6.86 -13.27 10.25
C TYR A 120 5.39 -13.16 9.83
N ASP A 121 4.49 -13.22 10.81
CA ASP A 121 3.05 -13.06 10.60
C ASP A 121 2.31 -12.62 11.89
N ARG A 122 1.66 -13.55 12.59
CA ARG A 122 0.70 -13.35 13.68
C ARG A 122 1.33 -12.83 14.96
N GLN A 123 2.64 -13.03 15.15
CA GLN A 123 3.33 -12.58 16.36
C GLN A 123 4.21 -11.34 16.11
N SER A 124 4.25 -10.83 14.88
CA SER A 124 5.08 -9.68 14.56
C SER A 124 4.56 -8.40 15.21
N LYS A 125 5.49 -7.54 15.62
CA LYS A 125 5.18 -6.16 16.08
C LYS A 125 5.10 -5.17 14.91
N VAL A 126 5.65 -5.53 13.75
CA VAL A 126 5.69 -4.71 12.54
C VAL A 126 5.15 -5.55 11.39
N GLY A 127 4.21 -5.02 10.61
CA GLY A 127 3.60 -5.78 9.52
C GLY A 127 2.87 -7.05 9.99
N LYS A 128 2.27 -6.99 11.20
CA LYS A 128 1.51 -8.12 11.76
C LYS A 128 0.45 -8.57 10.75
N LEU A 129 0.42 -9.87 10.44
CA LEU A 129 -0.55 -10.48 9.53
C LEU A 129 -1.20 -11.66 10.26
N ASP A 130 -2.37 -11.39 10.86
CA ASP A 130 -3.08 -12.31 11.75
C ASP A 130 -4.53 -12.46 11.28
N LYS A 131 -5.33 -11.41 11.45
CA LYS A 131 -6.72 -11.38 10.99
C LYS A 131 -6.83 -11.40 9.47
N GLY A 132 -5.84 -10.85 8.77
CA GLY A 132 -5.75 -10.89 7.31
C GLY A 132 -5.69 -12.32 6.77
N LEU A 133 -4.96 -13.23 7.44
CA LEU A 133 -4.89 -14.65 7.04
C LEU A 133 -6.24 -15.34 7.23
N ASP A 134 -6.91 -15.09 8.35
CA ASP A 134 -8.23 -15.67 8.63
C ASP A 134 -9.27 -15.18 7.63
N ALA A 135 -9.24 -13.87 7.30
CA ALA A 135 -10.11 -13.28 6.29
C ALA A 135 -9.83 -13.84 4.89
N ALA A 136 -8.56 -14.01 4.53
CA ALA A 136 -8.18 -14.58 3.24
C ALA A 136 -8.70 -16.00 3.08
N ALA A 137 -8.53 -16.84 4.11
CA ALA A 137 -9.07 -18.21 4.12
C ALA A 137 -10.59 -18.23 4.00
N ALA A 138 -11.30 -17.36 4.73
CA ALA A 138 -12.77 -17.31 4.71
C ALA A 138 -13.35 -16.77 3.40
N ARG A 139 -12.63 -15.91 2.68
CA ARG A 139 -13.10 -15.21 1.48
C ARG A 139 -12.50 -15.75 0.18
N GLY A 140 -11.57 -16.70 0.26
CA GLY A 140 -10.87 -17.23 -0.91
C GLY A 140 -9.89 -16.24 -1.53
N TRP A 141 -9.33 -15.32 -0.75
CA TRP A 141 -8.29 -14.42 -1.24
C TRP A 141 -6.98 -15.17 -1.45
N THR A 142 -6.19 -14.72 -2.42
CA THR A 142 -4.89 -15.34 -2.69
C THR A 142 -3.91 -15.00 -1.58
N VAL A 143 -3.17 -16.00 -1.10
CA VAL A 143 -2.04 -15.79 -0.18
C VAL A 143 -0.80 -16.33 -0.88
N VAL A 144 0.16 -15.44 -1.15
CA VAL A 144 1.46 -15.81 -1.72
C VAL A 144 2.36 -16.26 -0.59
N ASP A 145 2.89 -17.47 -0.70
CA ASP A 145 3.98 -17.95 0.16
C ASP A 145 5.30 -17.53 -0.49
N MET A 146 5.99 -16.57 0.12
CA MET A 146 7.22 -16.00 -0.43
C MET A 146 8.31 -17.06 -0.66
N LYS A 147 8.39 -18.07 0.22
CA LYS A 147 9.38 -19.13 0.12
C LYS A 147 9.13 -20.03 -1.09
N SER A 148 7.89 -20.47 -1.30
CA SER A 148 7.57 -21.42 -2.38
C SER A 148 7.28 -20.76 -3.72
N ASP A 149 6.67 -19.58 -3.73
CA ASP A 149 6.06 -19.03 -4.94
C ASP A 149 7.01 -18.09 -5.69
N TRP A 150 7.97 -17.50 -4.98
CA TRP A 150 8.92 -16.57 -5.58
C TRP A 150 10.28 -17.23 -5.84
N LYS A 151 10.66 -17.26 -7.12
CA LYS A 151 12.00 -17.72 -7.53
C LYS A 151 13.12 -16.78 -7.08
N THR A 152 12.81 -15.49 -6.94
CA THR A 152 13.76 -14.44 -6.59
C THR A 152 13.04 -13.36 -5.79
N VAL A 153 13.64 -12.91 -4.68
CA VAL A 153 13.06 -11.88 -3.79
C VAL A 153 13.56 -10.49 -4.17
N PHE A 154 14.88 -10.32 -4.30
CA PHE A 154 15.50 -9.04 -4.62
C PHE A 154 16.06 -9.02 -6.05
N PRO A 155 16.01 -7.89 -6.75
CA PRO A 155 16.71 -7.75 -8.02
C PRO A 155 18.22 -7.94 -7.83
N ALA A 156 18.91 -8.40 -8.86
CA ALA A 156 20.37 -8.41 -8.86
C ALA A 156 20.89 -6.98 -8.57
N SER A 157 21.94 -6.88 -7.76
CA SER A 157 22.56 -5.59 -7.49
C SER A 157 23.06 -4.99 -8.80
N VAL A 158 22.65 -3.74 -9.07
CA VAL A 158 23.28 -2.94 -10.11
C VAL A 158 24.62 -2.49 -9.53
N LYS A 159 25.72 -3.03 -10.07
CA LYS A 159 27.07 -2.52 -9.79
C LYS A 159 27.25 -1.15 -10.42
#